data_AF-U2S719-F1
#
_entry.id   AF-U2S719-F1
#
_cell.length_a   1.000
_cell.length_b   1.000
_cell.length_c   1.000
_cell.angle_alpha   90.00
_cell.angle_beta   90.00
_cell.angle_gamma   90.00
#
_symmetry.space_group_name_H-M   'P 1'
#
loop_
_entity.id
_entity.type
_entity.pdbx_description
1 polymer ?
#
loop_
_entity_poly.entity_id
_entity_poly.type
_entity_poly.pdbx_seq_one_letter_code
_entity_poly.pdbx_strand_id
1 'polypeptide(L)'
;MGTYSYNKKFIEKLNLFKIKEHYDFNNEEYNKAIFFALSSLEKHIKEFSTNNIKTKSLLFGDYYSFEYYSLLKKDSVKLKKLTDVMKIGYQKLLNNNSSVDKFIINIIYVWFEFYGKKIDNDDRNFIKKVVWAEN
;
A
#
# COMPACT_ATOMS: atom_id res chain seq x y z
N MET A 1 6.00 0.87 -25.53
CA MET A 1 6.19 0.04 -24.32
C MET A 1 5.10 0.41 -23.34
N GLY A 2 4.20 -0.51 -23.01
CA GLY A 2 3.16 -0.24 -22.00
C GLY A 2 3.83 -0.07 -20.64
N THR A 3 3.67 1.09 -20.01
CA THR A 3 4.08 1.32 -18.62
C THR A 3 3.31 0.37 -17.73
N TYR A 4 3.99 -0.58 -17.09
CA TYR A 4 3.38 -1.41 -16.06
C TYR A 4 2.93 -0.48 -14.92
N SER A 5 1.63 -0.32 -14.76
CA SER A 5 1.06 0.46 -13.66
C SER A 5 0.86 -0.43 -12.43
N TYR A 6 0.57 0.19 -11.28
CA TYR A 6 0.12 -0.49 -10.08
C TYR A 6 -1.09 -1.40 -10.39
N ASN A 7 -1.39 -2.36 -9.50
CA ASN A 7 -2.51 -3.28 -9.67
C ASN A 7 -3.85 -2.55 -9.48
N LYS A 8 -4.34 -1.89 -10.55
CA LYS A 8 -5.55 -1.05 -10.52
C LYS A 8 -6.77 -1.79 -9.94
N LYS A 9 -6.99 -3.05 -10.31
CA LYS A 9 -8.10 -3.86 -9.78
C LYS A 9 -8.04 -4.01 -8.26
N PHE A 10 -6.84 -4.18 -7.70
CA PHE A 10 -6.66 -4.29 -6.26
C PHE A 10 -6.90 -2.94 -5.56
N ILE A 11 -6.42 -1.85 -6.14
CA ILE A 11 -6.65 -0.49 -5.62
C ILE A 11 -8.13 -0.11 -5.65
N GLU A 12 -8.84 -0.49 -6.72
CA GLU A 12 -10.30 -0.33 -6.84
C GLU A 12 -11.03 -1.17 -5.79
N LYS A 13 -10.62 -2.43 -5.58
CA LYS A 13 -11.21 -3.29 -4.56
C LYS A 13 -11.09 -2.70 -3.15
N LEU A 14 -9.97 -2.03 -2.85
CA LEU A 14 -9.76 -1.34 -1.57
C LEU A 14 -10.48 0.03 -1.51
N ASN A 15 -11.18 0.44 -2.57
CA ASN A 15 -11.87 1.72 -2.69
C ASN A 15 -10.97 2.95 -2.41
N LEU A 16 -9.68 2.88 -2.74
CA LEU A 16 -8.73 3.95 -2.39
C LEU A 16 -8.96 5.25 -3.16
N PHE A 17 -9.60 5.19 -4.33
CA PHE A 17 -9.99 6.40 -5.06
C PHE A 17 -11.01 7.23 -4.26
N LYS A 18 -11.94 6.58 -3.55
CA LYS A 18 -12.89 7.25 -2.65
C LYS A 18 -12.19 7.90 -1.48
N ILE A 19 -11.16 7.26 -0.91
CA ILE A 19 -10.34 7.86 0.15
C ILE A 19 -9.59 9.08 -0.39
N LYS A 20 -8.93 8.95 -1.54
CA LYS A 20 -8.22 10.05 -2.22
C LYS A 20 -9.12 11.26 -2.43
N GLU A 21 -10.33 11.04 -2.94
CA GLU A 21 -11.32 12.10 -3.17
C GLU A 21 -11.81 12.72 -1.86
N HIS A 22 -12.17 11.91 -0.86
CA HIS A 22 -12.69 12.39 0.42
C HIS A 22 -11.70 13.28 1.17
N TYR A 23 -10.40 12.96 1.12
CA TYR A 23 -9.37 13.69 1.86
C TYR A 23 -8.58 14.71 1.03
N ASP A 24 -8.93 14.91 -0.24
CA ASP A 24 -8.23 15.79 -1.19
C ASP A 24 -6.73 15.47 -1.31
N PHE A 25 -6.41 14.20 -1.52
CA PHE A 25 -5.03 13.77 -1.78
C PHE A 25 -4.64 14.10 -3.23
N ASN A 26 -4.20 15.33 -3.46
CA ASN A 26 -3.99 15.90 -4.80
C ASN A 26 -2.59 15.65 -5.42
N ASN A 27 -1.59 15.25 -4.62
CA ASN A 27 -0.27 14.88 -5.15
C ASN A 27 -0.25 13.47 -5.77
N GLU A 28 -0.19 13.41 -7.10
CA GLU A 28 -0.27 12.15 -7.85
C GLU A 28 0.94 11.22 -7.66
N GLU A 29 2.15 11.75 -7.46
CA GLU A 29 3.34 10.93 -7.21
C GLU A 29 3.23 10.20 -5.86
N TYR A 30 2.77 10.90 -4.82
CA TYR A 30 2.53 10.32 -3.50
C TYR A 30 1.45 9.25 -3.53
N ASN A 31 0.34 9.53 -4.22
CA ASN A 31 -0.75 8.57 -4.40
C ASN A 31 -0.26 7.29 -5.10
N LYS A 32 0.46 7.45 -6.22
CA LYS A 32 1.01 6.32 -6.97
C LYS A 32 1.99 5.50 -6.13
N ALA A 33 2.85 6.14 -5.33
CA ALA A 33 3.77 5.43 -4.46
C ALA A 33 3.04 4.50 -3.46
N ILE A 34 1.95 4.99 -2.86
CA ILE A 34 1.10 4.19 -1.96
C ILE A 34 0.42 3.03 -2.72
N PHE A 35 -0.09 3.30 -3.93
CA PHE A 35 -0.73 2.27 -4.75
C PHE A 35 0.25 1.18 -5.19
N PHE A 36 1.49 1.56 -5.53
CA PHE A 36 2.56 0.61 -5.82
C PHE A 36 2.96 -0.20 -4.60
N ALA A 37 3.09 0.41 -3.41
CA ALA A 37 3.39 -0.32 -2.18
C ALA A 37 2.32 -1.37 -1.83
N LEU A 38 1.04 -1.00 -1.95
CA LEU A 38 -0.09 -1.94 -1.75
C LEU A 38 -0.12 -3.04 -2.81
N SER A 39 0.20 -2.72 -4.07
CA SER A 39 0.29 -3.71 -5.14
C SER A 39 1.45 -4.68 -4.92
N SER A 40 2.58 -4.19 -4.40
CA SER A 40 3.72 -5.03 -4.00
C SER A 40 3.30 -6.02 -2.91
N LEU A 41 2.63 -5.52 -1.87
CA LEU A 41 2.13 -6.34 -0.78
C LEU A 41 1.18 -7.44 -1.28
N GLU A 42 0.23 -7.11 -2.15
CA GLU A 42 -0.70 -8.08 -2.74
C GLU A 42 0.00 -9.20 -3.50
N LYS A 43 1.06 -8.87 -4.25
CA LYS A 43 1.83 -9.87 -5.01
C LYS A 43 2.66 -10.76 -4.10
N HIS A 44 3.33 -10.19 -3.11
CA HIS A 44 4.15 -10.96 -2.17
C HIS A 44 3.30 -11.88 -1.28
N ILE A 45 2.13 -11.44 -0.82
CA ILE A 45 1.26 -12.29 0.02
C ILE A 45 0.73 -13.51 -0.74
N LYS A 46 0.37 -13.36 -2.01
CA LYS A 46 -0.06 -14.51 -2.83
C LYS A 46 0.98 -15.62 -2.90
N GLU A 47 2.26 -15.26 -2.81
CA GLU A 47 3.36 -16.22 -2.74
C GLU A 47 3.45 -16.87 -1.37
N PHE A 48 3.29 -16.10 -0.28
CA PHE A 48 3.24 -16.64 1.09
C PHE A 48 2.10 -17.64 1.30
N SER A 49 0.95 -17.44 0.64
CA SER A 49 -0.25 -18.28 0.85
C SER A 49 -0.27 -19.60 0.08
N THR A 50 0.60 -19.80 -0.92
CA THR A 50 0.44 -20.92 -1.87
C THR A 50 1.47 -22.04 -1.73
N ASN A 51 2.45 -21.95 -0.81
CA ASN A 51 3.56 -22.90 -0.62
C ASN A 51 4.31 -23.29 -1.92
N ASN A 52 4.06 -22.58 -3.02
CA ASN A 52 4.54 -22.90 -4.35
C ASN A 52 4.89 -21.57 -5.02
N ILE A 53 6.15 -21.18 -4.89
CA ILE A 53 6.63 -19.87 -5.32
C ILE A 53 6.47 -19.75 -6.83
N LYS A 54 5.45 -19.01 -7.27
CA LYS A 54 5.32 -18.54 -8.65
C LYS A 54 6.25 -17.34 -8.79
N THR A 55 7.48 -17.62 -9.23
CA THR A 55 8.56 -16.63 -9.48
C THR A 55 8.08 -15.34 -10.16
N LYS A 56 7.09 -15.43 -11.06
CA LYS A 56 6.49 -14.26 -11.72
C LYS A 56 5.79 -13.29 -10.76
N SER A 57 5.06 -13.74 -9.73
CA SER A 57 4.40 -12.85 -8.78
C SER A 57 5.41 -12.15 -7.88
N LEU A 58 6.44 -12.88 -7.42
CA LEU A 58 7.54 -12.32 -6.64
C LEU A 58 8.21 -11.16 -7.40
N LEU A 59 8.60 -11.39 -8.66
CA LEU A 59 9.23 -10.37 -9.50
C LEU A 59 8.31 -9.16 -9.77
N PHE A 60 6.99 -9.36 -9.85
CA PHE A 60 6.06 -8.23 -9.92
C PHE A 60 5.99 -7.43 -8.62
N GLY A 61 6.06 -8.10 -7.47
CA GLY A 61 6.10 -7.43 -6.18
C GLY A 61 7.40 -6.64 -5.96
N ASP A 62 8.53 -7.15 -6.44
CA ASP A 62 9.81 -6.44 -6.48
C ASP A 62 9.76 -5.24 -7.42
N TYR A 63 9.20 -5.42 -8.62
CA TYR A 63 8.99 -4.32 -9.57
C TYR A 63 8.14 -3.19 -8.97
N TYR A 64 7.01 -3.53 -8.35
CA TYR A 64 6.18 -2.52 -7.67
C TYR A 64 6.90 -1.86 -6.49
N SER A 65 7.80 -2.58 -5.81
CA SER A 65 8.64 -1.98 -4.78
C SER A 65 9.57 -0.93 -5.37
N PHE A 66 10.28 -1.29 -6.44
CA PHE A 66 11.15 -0.38 -7.17
C PHE A 66 10.41 0.89 -7.62
N GLU A 67 9.18 0.78 -8.12
CA GLU A 67 8.39 1.94 -8.55
C GLU A 67 8.10 2.92 -7.41
N TYR A 68 7.68 2.46 -6.22
CA TYR A 68 7.47 3.40 -5.10
C TYR A 68 8.79 4.02 -4.60
N TYR A 69 9.90 3.27 -4.63
CA TYR A 69 11.23 3.83 -4.35
C TYR A 69 11.58 4.93 -5.34
N SER A 70 11.36 4.68 -6.64
CA SER A 70 11.68 5.61 -7.73
C SER A 70 10.87 6.90 -7.63
N LEU A 71 9.58 6.81 -7.30
CA LEU A 71 8.70 7.96 -7.10
C LEU A 71 9.11 8.82 -5.90
N LEU A 72 9.50 8.19 -4.79
CA LEU A 72 9.81 8.91 -3.54
C LEU A 72 11.30 9.25 -3.36
N LYS A 73 12.19 8.89 -4.30
CA LYS A 73 13.66 9.07 -4.14
C LYS A 73 14.11 10.50 -3.84
N LYS A 74 13.32 11.50 -4.24
CA LYS A 74 13.62 12.93 -3.99
C LYS A 74 13.08 13.42 -2.64
N ASP A 75 12.19 12.68 -1.98
CA ASP A 75 11.64 12.97 -0.65
C ASP A 75 12.03 11.84 0.31
N SER A 76 13.25 11.94 0.85
CA SER A 76 13.84 10.92 1.72
C SER A 76 13.02 10.67 2.99
N VAL A 77 12.29 11.67 3.49
CA VAL A 77 11.46 11.55 4.69
C VAL A 77 10.25 10.66 4.39
N LYS A 78 9.50 10.94 3.33
CA LYS A 78 8.35 10.11 2.92
C LYS A 78 8.78 8.72 2.51
N LEU A 79 9.89 8.62 1.78
CA LEU A 79 10.45 7.33 1.39
C LEU A 79 10.78 6.47 2.61
N LYS A 80 11.48 7.05 3.59
CA LYS A 80 11.84 6.35 4.83
C LYS A 80 10.59 5.88 5.58
N LYS A 81 9.57 6.73 5.73
CA LYS A 81 8.32 6.37 6.42
C LYS A 81 7.63 5.17 5.78
N LEU A 82 7.46 5.18 4.45
CA LEU A 82 6.82 4.08 3.74
C LEU A 82 7.67 2.80 3.82
N THR A 83 8.99 2.93 3.63
CA THR A 83 9.92 1.80 3.73
C THR A 83 9.91 1.16 5.11
N ASP A 84 9.90 1.97 6.18
CA ASP A 84 9.85 1.49 7.56
C ASP A 84 8.55 0.71 7.84
N VAL A 85 7.40 1.23 7.38
CA VAL A 85 6.11 0.53 7.51
C VAL A 85 6.08 -0.77 6.70
N MET A 86 6.63 -0.76 5.48
CA MET A 86 6.74 -1.97 4.66
C MET A 86 7.61 -3.02 5.33
N LYS A 87 8.79 -2.66 5.81
CA LYS A 87 9.73 -3.55 6.52
C LYS A 87 9.07 -4.16 7.76
N ILE A 88 8.52 -3.33 8.64
CA ILE A 88 7.90 -3.78 9.90
C ILE A 88 6.70 -4.69 9.62
N GLY A 89 5.89 -4.35 8.61
CA GLY A 89 4.74 -5.15 8.22
C GLY A 89 5.13 -6.54 7.72
N TYR A 90 6.11 -6.65 6.81
CA TYR A 90 6.62 -7.96 6.36
C TYR A 90 7.20 -8.78 7.51
N GLN A 91 8.02 -8.18 8.37
CA GLN A 91 8.56 -8.87 9.54
C GLN A 91 7.46 -9.44 10.45
N LYS A 92 6.39 -8.67 10.69
CA LYS A 92 5.25 -9.12 11.49
C LYS A 92 4.45 -10.22 10.81
N LEU A 93 4.27 -10.18 9.49
CA LEU A 93 3.61 -11.24 8.74
C LEU A 93 4.41 -12.55 8.78
N LEU A 94 5.73 -12.49 8.54
CA LEU A 94 6.62 -13.66 8.59
C LEU A 94 6.61 -14.34 9.96
N ASN A 95 6.48 -13.55 11.03
CA ASN A 95 6.44 -14.06 12.40
C ASN A 95 5.01 -14.43 12.86
N ASN A 96 4.00 -14.44 11.98
CA ASN A 96 2.59 -14.67 12.30
C ASN A 96 2.02 -13.75 13.40
N ASN A 97 2.60 -12.57 13.57
CA ASN A 97 2.28 -11.61 14.63
C ASN A 97 1.34 -10.47 14.18
N SER A 98 0.84 -10.52 12.94
CA SER A 98 -0.10 -9.53 12.38
C SER A 98 -0.89 -10.13 11.23
N SER A 99 -2.03 -9.51 10.90
CA SER A 99 -2.79 -9.81 9.69
C SER A 99 -2.39 -8.90 8.53
N VAL A 100 -2.71 -9.35 7.32
CA VAL A 100 -2.59 -8.58 6.07
C VAL A 100 -3.41 -7.30 6.14
N ASP A 101 -4.64 -7.38 6.64
CA ASP A 101 -5.55 -6.22 6.74
C ASP A 101 -4.95 -5.12 7.61
N LYS A 102 -4.33 -5.49 8.74
CA LYS A 102 -3.64 -4.54 9.61
C LYS A 102 -2.46 -3.89 8.90
N PHE A 103 -1.75 -4.63 8.06
CA PHE A 103 -0.65 -4.09 7.27
C PHE A 103 -1.15 -3.12 6.18
N ILE A 104 -2.21 -3.48 5.44
CA ILE A 104 -2.87 -2.59 4.47
C ILE A 104 -3.27 -1.27 5.13
N ILE A 105 -3.94 -1.34 6.29
CA ILE A 105 -4.37 -0.16 7.04
C ILE A 105 -3.17 0.71 7.47
N ASN A 106 -2.07 0.12 7.92
CA ASN A 106 -0.87 0.90 8.28
C ASN A 106 -0.26 1.61 7.08
N ILE A 107 -0.27 0.99 5.88
CA ILE A 107 0.18 1.66 4.65
C ILE A 107 -0.75 2.83 4.31
N ILE A 108 -2.07 2.67 4.45
CA ILE A 108 -3.03 3.76 4.27
C ILE A 108 -2.76 4.89 5.28
N TYR A 109 -2.41 4.59 6.53
CA TYR A 109 -2.07 5.63 7.50
C TYR A 109 -0.82 6.44 7.12
N VAL A 110 0.19 5.79 6.55
CA VAL A 110 1.35 6.50 5.97
C VAL A 110 0.93 7.48 4.89
N TRP A 111 -0.09 7.13 4.09
CA TRP A 111 -0.62 8.03 3.07
C TRP A 111 -1.11 9.34 3.68
N PHE A 112 -1.84 9.31 4.81
CA PHE A 112 -2.28 10.52 5.51
C PHE A 112 -1.10 11.36 6.02
N GLU A 113 -0.06 10.68 6.53
CA GLU A 113 1.16 11.36 6.96
C GLU A 113 1.90 12.05 5.82
N PHE A 114 1.80 11.56 4.58
CA PHE A 114 2.38 12.23 3.42
C PHE A 114 1.75 13.61 3.19
N TYR A 115 0.49 13.80 3.59
CA TYR A 115 -0.25 15.05 3.52
C TYR A 115 -0.27 15.82 4.86
N GLY A 116 0.53 15.39 5.84
CA GLY A 116 0.58 16.03 7.16
C GLY A 116 -0.73 15.94 7.95
N LYS A 117 -1.63 15.03 7.58
CA LYS A 117 -2.91 14.85 8.28
C LYS A 117 -2.75 13.93 9.48
N LYS A 118 -3.31 14.33 10.61
CA LYS A 118 -3.48 13.46 11.78
C LYS A 118 -4.78 12.69 11.62
N ILE A 119 -4.73 11.38 11.86
CA ILE A 119 -5.88 10.50 11.77
C ILE A 119 -6.56 10.43 13.14
N ASP A 120 -7.84 10.80 13.19
CA ASP A 120 -8.69 10.63 14.36
C ASP A 120 -9.48 9.30 14.33
N ASN A 121 -10.44 9.13 15.25
CA ASN A 121 -11.24 7.90 15.29
C ASN A 121 -12.27 7.81 14.17
N ASP A 122 -12.83 8.94 13.74
CA ASP A 122 -13.83 8.98 12.68
C ASP A 122 -13.19 8.64 11.33
N ASP A 123 -11.97 9.14 11.10
CA ASP A 123 -11.14 8.75 9.98
C ASP A 123 -10.88 7.23 9.94
N ARG A 124 -10.51 6.64 11.08
CA ARG A 124 -10.25 5.20 11.17
C ARG A 124 -11.51 4.39 10.86
N ASN A 125 -12.65 4.84 11.35
CA ASN A 125 -13.94 4.21 11.11
C ASN A 125 -14.32 4.32 9.63
N PHE A 126 -14.14 5.50 9.03
CA PHE A 126 -14.36 5.73 7.61
C PHE A 126 -13.46 4.83 6.76
N ILE A 127 -12.15 4.80 7.01
CA ILE A 127 -11.20 3.97 6.24
C ILE A 127 -11.58 2.50 6.35
N LYS A 128 -11.82 1.97 7.54
CA LYS A 128 -12.22 0.55 7.70
C LYS A 128 -13.52 0.24 6.96
N LYS A 129 -14.51 1.13 7.06
CA LYS A 129 -15.79 0.99 6.35
C LYS A 129 -15.59 1.02 4.85
N VAL A 130 -14.74 1.90 4.32
CA VAL A 130 -14.51 2.02 2.87
C VAL A 130 -13.72 0.85 2.32
N VAL A 131 -12.66 0.45 3.02
CA VAL A 131 -11.75 -0.58 2.57
C VAL A 131 -12.41 -1.97 2.65
N TRP A 132 -13.26 -2.22 3.67
CA TRP A 132 -13.94 -3.50 3.90
C TRP A 132 -15.46 -3.46 3.76
N ALA A 133 -16.04 -2.45 3.12
CA ALA A 133 -17.44 -2.53 2.71
C ALA A 133 -17.60 -3.72 1.75
N GLU A 134 -18.55 -4.60 2.05
CA GLU A 134 -19.03 -5.59 1.09
C GLU A 134 -19.61 -4.81 -0.11
N ASN A 135 -18.92 -4.89 -1.24
CA ASN A 135 -19.40 -4.42 -2.54
C ASN A 135 -20.07 -5.60 -3.26
#